data_AF-A0A973G9A5-F1
#
_entry.id   AF-A0A973G9A5-F1
#
_cell.length_a   1.000
_cell.length_b   1.000
_cell.length_c   1.000
_cell.angle_alpha   90.00
_cell.angle_beta   90.00
_cell.angle_gamma   90.00
#
_symmetry.space_group_name_H-M   'P 1'
#
loop_
_entity.id
_entity.type
_entity.pdbx_description
1 polymer ?
#
loop_
_entity_poly.entity_id
_entity_poly.type
_entity_poly.pdbx_seq_one_letter_code
_entity_poly.pdbx_strand_id
1 'polypeptide(L)'
;MWFPSVVAVVALAAALALWAAWRAVRDRPVILRQLVAAGVVEAVLLVQGVIAVVTAVRGPGPAEGATFWGYVVAALAVLPVAAAWAFAERSRWSSVVLLVAALTVAFLQVRLLATWGGA
;
A
#
# COMPACT_ATOMS: atom_id res chain seq x y z
N MET A 1 -9.43 -16.56 6.54
CA MET A 1 -9.50 -16.01 5.16
C MET A 1 -9.13 -14.54 5.21
N TRP A 2 -8.05 -14.13 4.53
CA TRP A 2 -7.47 -12.78 4.62
C TRP A 2 -8.05 -11.78 3.59
N PHE A 3 -8.90 -12.25 2.67
CA PHE A 3 -9.54 -11.47 1.60
C PHE A 3 -10.23 -10.15 2.03
N PRO A 4 -10.94 -10.05 3.18
CA PRO A 4 -11.57 -8.79 3.57
C PRO A 4 -10.57 -7.65 3.79
N SER A 5 -9.37 -7.98 4.28
CA SER A 5 -8.31 -7.00 4.49
C SER A 5 -7.78 -6.43 3.16
N VAL A 6 -7.74 -7.26 2.11
CA VAL A 6 -7.30 -6.84 0.77
C VAL A 6 -8.22 -5.78 0.20
N VAL A 7 -9.54 -6.02 0.26
CA VAL A 7 -10.53 -5.05 -0.21
C VAL A 7 -10.42 -3.72 0.55
N ALA A 8 -10.23 -3.79 1.88
CA ALA A 8 -10.05 -2.59 2.70
C ALA A 8 -8.80 -1.80 2.29
N VAL A 9 -7.65 -2.48 2.11
CA VAL A 9 -6.40 -1.83 1.66
C VAL A 9 -6.57 -1.21 0.28
N VAL A 10 -7.17 -1.93 -0.67
CA VAL A 10 -7.41 -1.40 -2.03
C VAL A 10 -8.30 -0.17 -2.00
N ALA A 11 -9.39 -0.20 -1.23
CA ALA A 11 -10.30 0.95 -1.10
C ALA A 11 -9.61 2.17 -0.48
N LEU A 12 -8.86 1.97 0.60
CA LEU A 12 -8.11 3.05 1.26
C LEU A 12 -7.01 3.62 0.35
N ALA A 13 -6.26 2.76 -0.31
CA ALA A 13 -5.21 3.14 -1.25
C ALA A 13 -5.78 3.90 -2.47
N ALA A 14 -6.92 3.45 -3.01
CA ALA A 14 -7.62 4.14 -4.09
C ALA A 14 -8.12 5.52 -3.66
N ALA A 15 -8.68 5.66 -2.47
CA ALA A 15 -9.10 6.96 -1.93
C ALA A 15 -7.90 7.91 -1.77
N LEU A 16 -6.78 7.41 -1.24
CA LEU A 16 -5.53 8.17 -1.11
C LEU A 16 -4.98 8.59 -2.48
N ALA A 17 -4.99 7.67 -3.46
CA ALA A 17 -4.57 7.93 -4.83
C ALA A 17 -5.42 9.03 -5.47
N LEU A 18 -6.75 8.96 -5.38
CA LEU A 18 -7.65 9.98 -5.92
C LEU A 18 -7.38 11.36 -5.28
N TRP A 19 -7.14 11.41 -3.98
CA TRP A 19 -6.80 12.66 -3.30
C TRP A 19 -5.44 13.22 -3.75
N ALA A 20 -4.43 12.36 -3.87
CA ALA A 20 -3.10 12.74 -4.37
C ALA A 20 -3.17 13.22 -5.83
N ALA A 21 -3.92 12.53 -6.69
CA ALA A 21 -4.16 12.92 -8.08
C ALA A 21 -4.82 14.31 -8.15
N TRP A 22 -5.85 14.55 -7.34
CA TRP A 22 -6.51 15.86 -7.30
C TRP A 22 -5.55 16.99 -6.91
N ARG A 23 -4.66 16.76 -5.93
CA ARG A 23 -3.61 17.73 -5.55
C ARG A 23 -2.60 17.93 -6.67
N ALA A 24 -2.16 16.86 -7.32
CA ALA A 24 -1.20 16.91 -8.43
C ALA A 24 -1.75 17.73 -9.60
N VAL A 25 -3.01 17.48 -10.00
CA VAL A 25 -3.71 18.24 -11.06
C VAL A 25 -3.88 19.72 -10.70
N ARG A 26 -3.95 20.06 -9.41
CA ARG A 26 -4.03 21.44 -8.92
C ARG A 26 -2.67 22.10 -8.70
N ASP A 27 -1.57 21.48 -9.13
CA ASP A 27 -0.18 21.92 -8.91
C ASP A 27 0.14 22.18 -7.43
N ARG A 28 -0.39 21.34 -6.53
CA ARG A 28 -0.16 21.46 -5.08
C ARG A 28 0.66 20.28 -4.53
N PRO A 29 1.55 20.51 -3.55
CA PRO A 29 2.33 19.45 -2.91
C PRO A 29 1.48 18.57 -1.98
N VAL A 30 2.06 17.54 -1.36
CA VAL A 30 1.41 16.74 -0.31
C VAL A 30 1.18 17.58 0.95
N ILE A 31 0.06 17.33 1.65
CA ILE A 31 -0.22 17.90 2.98
C ILE A 31 -0.08 16.87 4.08
N LEU A 32 0.11 17.34 5.32
CA LEU A 32 0.18 16.47 6.50
C LEU A 32 -1.02 15.54 6.64
N ARG A 33 -2.24 15.98 6.28
CA ARG A 33 -3.44 15.12 6.31
C ARG A 33 -3.35 13.92 5.36
N GLN A 34 -2.71 14.08 4.20
CA GLN A 34 -2.47 12.97 3.27
C GLN A 34 -1.42 12.01 3.81
N LEU A 35 -0.41 12.51 4.53
CA LEU A 35 0.57 11.66 5.21
C LEU A 35 -0.06 10.88 6.37
N VAL A 36 -0.95 11.48 7.14
CA VAL A 36 -1.74 10.77 8.17
C VAL A 36 -2.62 9.70 7.52
N ALA A 37 -3.30 10.02 6.42
CA ALA A 37 -4.08 9.03 5.67
C ALA A 37 -3.20 7.87 5.16
N ALA A 38 -2.02 8.17 4.60
CA ALA A 38 -1.04 7.15 4.22
C ALA A 38 -0.61 6.29 5.41
N GLY A 39 -0.39 6.89 6.58
CA GLY A 39 -0.10 6.17 7.83
C GLY A 39 -1.22 5.25 8.28
N VAL A 40 -2.49 5.61 8.04
CA VAL A 40 -3.63 4.71 8.27
C VAL A 40 -3.59 3.51 7.33
N VAL A 41 -3.30 3.73 6.02
CA VAL A 41 -3.13 2.60 5.07
C VAL A 41 -1.99 1.70 5.52
N GLU A 42 -0.87 2.27 5.94
CA GLU A 42 0.30 1.55 6.44
C GLU A 42 -0.02 0.71 7.69
N ALA A 43 -0.78 1.25 8.64
CA ALA A 43 -1.22 0.50 9.81
C ALA A 43 -2.11 -0.70 9.43
N VAL A 44 -3.00 -0.53 8.44
CA VAL A 44 -3.83 -1.64 7.93
C VAL A 44 -2.97 -2.68 7.20
N LEU A 45 -1.96 -2.27 6.44
CA LEU A 45 -0.99 -3.17 5.81
C LEU A 45 -0.22 -3.99 6.85
N LEU A 46 0.21 -3.38 7.97
CA LEU A 46 0.88 -4.10 9.06
C LEU A 46 -0.04 -5.17 9.67
N VAL A 47 -1.30 -4.81 9.96
CA VAL A 47 -2.30 -5.76 10.46
C VAL A 47 -2.54 -6.88 9.45
N GLN A 48 -2.64 -6.56 8.16
CA GLN A 48 -2.75 -7.56 7.09
C GLN A 48 -1.54 -8.51 7.07
N GLY A 49 -0.32 -7.98 7.21
CA GLY A 49 0.91 -8.77 7.29
C GLY A 49 0.88 -9.76 8.46
N VAL A 50 0.45 -9.31 9.64
CA VAL A 50 0.26 -10.19 10.82
C VAL A 50 -0.79 -11.28 10.53
N ILE A 51 -1.93 -10.91 9.93
CA ILE A 51 -2.96 -11.89 9.55
C ILE A 51 -2.41 -12.91 8.57
N ALA A 52 -1.60 -12.48 7.58
CA ALA A 52 -0.96 -13.37 6.61
C ALA A 52 -0.01 -14.36 7.30
N VAL A 53 0.82 -13.90 8.24
CA VAL A 53 1.72 -14.77 9.04
C VAL A 53 0.92 -15.80 9.82
N VAL A 54 -0.09 -15.36 10.57
CA VAL A 54 -0.93 -16.25 11.39
C VAL A 54 -1.65 -17.27 10.52
N THR A 55 -2.13 -16.86 9.34
CA THR A 55 -2.80 -17.76 8.39
C THR A 55 -1.83 -18.79 7.84
N ALA A 56 -0.60 -18.40 7.49
CA ALA A 56 0.43 -19.29 6.96
C ALA A 56 0.95 -20.29 8.00
N VAL A 57 0.98 -19.93 9.28
CA VAL A 57 1.40 -20.84 10.37
C VAL A 57 0.29 -21.85 10.71
N ARG A 58 -0.98 -21.45 10.61
CA ARG A 58 -2.13 -22.29 10.98
C ARG A 58 -2.64 -23.19 9.86
N GLY A 59 -2.17 -23.01 8.63
CA GLY A 59 -2.65 -23.74 7.46
C GLY A 59 -1.59 -23.85 6.37
N PRO A 60 -1.97 -24.26 5.15
CA PRO A 60 -1.07 -24.18 4.01
C PRO A 60 -0.72 -22.71 3.76
N GLY A 61 0.57 -22.41 3.75
CA GLY A 61 1.10 -21.09 3.44
C GLY A 61 0.88 -20.68 1.98
N PRO A 62 1.43 -19.52 1.56
CA PRO A 62 1.35 -19.07 0.17
C PRO A 62 1.97 -20.09 -0.80
N ALA A 63 1.34 -20.28 -1.95
CA ALA A 63 1.85 -21.15 -3.01
C ALA A 63 3.26 -20.72 -3.48
N GLU A 64 3.50 -19.41 -3.61
CA GLU A 64 4.81 -18.83 -3.92
C GLU A 64 5.36 -18.02 -2.74
N GLY A 65 5.88 -18.71 -1.72
CA GLY A 65 6.24 -18.06 -0.45
C GLY A 65 7.25 -16.92 -0.54
N ALA A 66 8.37 -17.11 -1.26
CA ALA A 66 9.38 -16.06 -1.40
C ALA A 66 8.82 -14.81 -2.11
N THR A 67 8.09 -15.00 -3.20
CA THR A 67 7.45 -13.92 -3.98
C THR A 67 6.38 -13.20 -3.13
N PHE A 68 5.54 -13.95 -2.43
CA PHE A 68 4.50 -13.41 -1.56
C PHE A 68 5.10 -12.51 -0.47
N TRP A 69 6.08 -13.00 0.29
CA TRP A 69 6.70 -12.22 1.35
C TRP A 69 7.48 -11.01 0.81
N GLY A 70 8.09 -11.14 -0.37
CA GLY A 70 8.66 -10.01 -1.09
C GLY A 70 7.64 -8.89 -1.37
N TYR A 71 6.42 -9.25 -1.81
CA TYR A 71 5.35 -8.28 -2.01
C TYR A 71 4.80 -7.68 -0.71
N VAL A 72 4.75 -8.44 0.39
CA VAL A 72 4.37 -7.88 1.71
C VAL A 72 5.37 -6.81 2.14
N VAL A 73 6.67 -7.10 2.06
CA VAL A 73 7.72 -6.15 2.41
C VAL A 73 7.68 -4.93 1.48
N ALA A 74 7.51 -5.13 0.17
CA ALA A 74 7.39 -4.04 -0.78
C ALA A 74 6.18 -3.14 -0.47
N ALA A 75 5.02 -3.73 -0.14
CA ALA A 75 3.82 -2.97 0.20
C ALA A 75 4.04 -2.07 1.43
N LEU A 76 4.72 -2.59 2.46
CA LEU A 76 5.08 -1.87 3.69
C LEU A 76 6.17 -0.80 3.47
N ALA A 77 6.99 -0.93 2.42
CA ALA A 77 8.06 0.04 2.17
C ALA A 77 7.60 1.23 1.33
N VAL A 78 6.64 1.02 0.42
CA VAL A 78 6.27 2.00 -0.61
C VAL A 78 5.71 3.31 -0.04
N LEU A 79 4.78 3.26 0.92
CA LEU A 79 4.21 4.48 1.50
C LEU A 79 5.19 5.23 2.42
N PRO A 80 5.99 4.57 3.29
CA PRO A 80 7.03 5.25 4.05
C PRO A 80 8.06 5.97 3.18
N VAL A 81 8.50 5.33 2.08
CA VAL A 81 9.43 5.96 1.13
C VAL A 81 8.78 7.17 0.45
N ALA A 82 7.52 7.06 0.03
CA ALA A 82 6.79 8.19 -0.55
C ALA A 82 6.57 9.33 0.47
N ALA A 83 6.33 9.00 1.74
CA ALA A 83 6.22 9.98 2.81
C ALA A 83 7.56 10.72 3.03
N ALA A 84 8.68 9.99 3.08
CA ALA A 84 10.02 10.58 3.15
C ALA A 84 10.29 11.51 1.96
N TRP A 85 9.91 11.09 0.75
CA TRP A 85 10.01 11.92 -0.46
C TRP A 85 9.21 13.23 -0.33
N ALA A 86 8.00 13.17 0.22
CA ALA A 86 7.16 14.36 0.42
C ALA A 86 7.74 15.38 1.43
N PHE A 87 8.69 14.97 2.29
CA PHE A 87 9.44 15.89 3.13
C PHE A 87 10.63 16.51 2.40
N ALA A 88 11.32 15.72 1.55
CA ALA A 88 12.47 16.16 0.76
C ALA A 88 12.07 17.12 -0.38
N GLU A 89 10.93 16.85 -1.03
CA GLU A 89 10.44 17.60 -2.19
C GLU A 89 9.09 18.26 -1.86
N ARG A 90 9.02 19.59 -1.96
CA ARG A 90 7.84 20.40 -1.56
C ARG A 90 7.05 20.97 -2.75
N SER A 91 7.23 20.42 -3.95
CA SER A 91 6.46 20.76 -5.15
C SER A 91 5.33 19.76 -5.45
N ARG A 92 4.60 19.98 -6.56
CA ARG A 92 3.56 19.06 -7.06
C ARG A 92 4.03 17.62 -7.24
N TRP A 93 5.34 17.41 -7.44
CA TRP A 93 5.93 16.10 -7.61
C TRP A 93 5.79 15.21 -6.38
N SER A 94 5.72 15.79 -5.18
CA SER A 94 5.37 15.03 -3.97
C SER A 94 4.01 14.36 -4.08
N SER A 95 3.00 15.05 -4.66
CA SER A 95 1.66 14.50 -4.86
C SER A 95 1.64 13.41 -5.93
N VAL A 96 2.45 13.57 -6.98
CA VAL A 96 2.61 12.54 -8.03
C VAL A 96 3.23 11.27 -7.44
N VAL A 97 4.28 11.40 -6.62
CA VAL A 97 4.92 10.26 -5.97
C VAL A 97 3.96 9.56 -5.02
N LEU A 98 3.19 10.30 -4.23
CA LEU A 98 2.17 9.69 -3.34
C LEU A 98 1.08 8.97 -4.13
N LEU A 99 0.63 9.53 -5.26
CA LEU A 99 -0.31 8.88 -6.17
C LEU A 99 0.24 7.54 -6.67
N VAL A 100 1.46 7.52 -7.22
CA VAL A 100 2.11 6.31 -7.73
C VAL A 100 2.31 5.28 -6.62
N ALA A 101 2.70 5.71 -5.42
CA ALA A 101 2.86 4.85 -4.27
C ALA A 101 1.55 4.19 -3.85
N ALA A 102 0.46 4.97 -3.75
CA ALA A 102 -0.85 4.46 -3.41
C ALA A 102 -1.40 3.46 -4.45
N LEU A 103 -1.22 3.75 -5.75
CA LEU A 103 -1.58 2.81 -6.82
C LEU A 103 -0.73 1.53 -6.78
N THR A 104 0.57 1.66 -6.49
CA THR A 104 1.46 0.50 -6.31
C THR A 104 0.98 -0.39 -5.17
N VAL A 105 0.59 0.18 -4.02
CA VAL A 105 0.00 -0.59 -2.92
C VAL A 105 -1.24 -1.35 -3.38
N ALA A 106 -2.16 -0.69 -4.08
CA ALA A 106 -3.37 -1.35 -4.60
C ALA A 106 -3.04 -2.49 -5.59
N PHE A 107 -2.05 -2.30 -6.46
CA PHE A 107 -1.56 -3.33 -7.38
C PHE A 107 -0.93 -4.51 -6.64
N LEU A 108 -0.11 -4.26 -5.62
CA LEU A 108 0.53 -5.32 -4.82
C LEU A 108 -0.51 -6.21 -4.13
N GLN A 109 -1.69 -5.69 -3.78
CA GLN A 109 -2.76 -6.51 -3.24
C GLN A 109 -3.24 -7.58 -4.23
N VAL A 110 -3.36 -7.25 -5.52
CA VAL A 110 -3.69 -8.22 -6.58
C VAL A 110 -2.60 -9.29 -6.68
N ARG A 111 -1.33 -8.87 -6.58
CA ARG A 111 -0.18 -9.78 -6.63
C ARG A 111 -0.14 -10.72 -5.43
N LEU A 112 -0.46 -10.23 -4.24
CA LEU A 112 -0.54 -11.06 -3.03
C LEU A 112 -1.65 -12.11 -3.13
N LEU A 113 -2.80 -11.78 -3.73
CA LEU A 113 -3.88 -12.74 -3.98
C LEU A 113 -3.43 -13.86 -4.93
N ALA A 114 -2.77 -13.49 -6.03
CA ALA A 114 -2.25 -14.46 -7.02
C ALA A 114 -1.18 -15.38 -6.42
N THR A 115 -0.19 -14.83 -5.72
CA THR A 115 0.89 -15.65 -5.14
C THR A 115 0.45 -16.48 -3.93
N TRP A 116 -0.68 -16.15 -3.30
CA TRP A 116 -1.28 -16.99 -2.27
C TRP A 116 -2.04 -18.18 -2.88
N GLY A 117 -2.88 -17.94 -3.90
CA GLY A 117 -3.71 -18.97 -4.54
C GLY A 117 -2.98 -19.87 -5.52
N GLY A 118 -1.80 -19.45 -6.01
CA GLY A 118 -1.15 -20.02 -7.19
C GLY A 118 -1.59 -19.24 -8.44
N ALA A 119 -0.64 -19.01 -9.36
CA ALA A 119 -0.87 -18.29 -10.60
C ALA A 119 -1.87 -18.99 -11.53
#